data_AF-W7HYG1-F1
#
_entry.id   AF-W7HYG1-F1
#
_cell.length_a   1.000
_cell.length_b   1.000
_cell.length_c   1.000
_cell.angle_alpha   90.00
_cell.angle_beta   90.00
_cell.angle_gamma   90.00
#
_symmetry.space_group_name_H-M   'P 1'
#
loop_
_entity.id
_entity.type
_entity.pdbx_description
1 polymer ?
#
loop_
_entity_poly.entity_id
_entity_poly.type
_entity_poly.pdbx_seq_one_letter_code
_entity_poly.pdbx_strand_id
1 'polypeptide(L)'
;MGVFGGQPGSRAVLRLPVKIMLLLVAAWLLVLCVGYAQQFQNPFSRYEPVHIDIDELPRMPTLHLVGDSSMCRGGTNNGVKGVKYEGWGEFAQDYFECKVTSYAISGRSSRMYTWEGRFDRVFNATKPGDYVVMQFGRNDKGKLRPKDNGKAVCPGRELNRTCRSIFKGKKVDVLTFGGYLANATARFRELGANVIIAAPTNNNPYGAGDSFYAKPTEWGPLSKITAEVLNLTWVDHFLYGTEMMRRLGKNETQKLYPVQADRSHTNPLGADFMARAFVRGLMCTDSGLSRYVNATAAQRITGGCLPEMAQDYQG
;
A
#
# COMPACT_ATOMS: atom_id res chain seq x y z
N MET A 1 105.08 50.41 21.15
CA MET A 1 103.88 50.59 22.01
C MET A 1 102.80 49.66 21.46
N GLY A 2 102.21 48.70 22.15
CA GLY A 2 102.36 48.14 23.48
C GLY A 2 101.78 46.71 23.47
N VAL A 3 102.30 45.84 24.32
CA VAL A 3 101.93 44.43 24.47
C VAL A 3 100.74 44.33 25.43
N PHE A 4 99.70 43.56 25.11
CA PHE A 4 98.74 43.06 26.10
C PHE A 4 98.36 41.61 25.80
N GLY A 5 98.79 40.71 26.69
CA GLY A 5 98.31 39.34 26.76
C GLY A 5 96.99 39.27 27.52
N GLY A 6 96.05 38.47 27.03
CA GLY A 6 94.79 38.14 27.69
C GLY A 6 94.73 36.65 28.01
N GLN A 7 94.51 36.32 29.29
CA GLN A 7 94.34 34.96 29.82
C GLN A 7 93.01 34.31 29.36
N PRO A 8 92.92 32.96 29.30
CA PRO A 8 91.67 32.27 29.04
C PRO A 8 90.79 32.22 30.30
N GLY A 9 89.55 32.72 30.19
CA GLY A 9 88.54 32.65 31.24
C GLY A 9 88.01 31.23 31.44
N SER A 10 88.12 30.71 32.65
CA SER A 10 87.54 29.43 33.07
C SER A 10 86.01 29.51 33.08
N ARG A 11 85.33 28.72 32.25
CA ARG A 11 83.89 28.47 32.37
C ARG A 11 83.63 27.64 33.63
N ALA A 12 82.98 28.23 34.63
CA ALA A 12 82.48 27.51 35.79
C ALA A 12 81.32 26.60 35.36
N VAL A 13 81.55 25.29 35.38
CA VAL A 13 80.50 24.28 35.19
C VAL A 13 79.72 24.17 36.49
N LEU A 14 78.49 24.71 36.51
CA LEU A 14 77.59 24.60 37.66
C LEU A 14 77.18 23.12 37.83
N ARG A 15 77.86 22.40 38.72
CA ARG A 15 77.50 21.02 39.08
C ARG A 15 76.35 21.05 40.08
N LEU A 16 75.12 20.90 39.58
CA LEU A 16 73.97 20.64 40.44
C LEU A 16 74.16 19.28 41.14
N PRO A 17 73.94 19.19 42.46
CA PRO A 17 74.02 17.92 43.17
C PRO A 17 72.97 16.95 42.60
N VAL A 18 73.36 15.69 42.44
CA VAL A 18 72.56 14.62 41.80
C VAL A 18 71.13 14.55 42.35
N LYS A 19 70.93 14.83 43.64
CA LYS A 19 69.60 14.90 44.27
C LYS A 19 68.68 15.97 43.67
N ILE A 20 69.20 17.15 43.33
CA ILE A 20 68.41 18.23 42.72
C ILE A 20 68.08 17.87 41.26
N MET A 21 69.02 17.25 40.54
CA MET A 21 68.79 16.79 39.17
C MET A 21 67.71 15.70 39.11
N LEU A 22 67.73 14.75 40.06
CA LEU A 22 66.70 13.70 40.18
C LEU A 22 65.32 14.27 40.52
N LEU A 23 65.24 15.28 41.40
CA LEU A 23 63.97 15.95 41.74
C LEU A 23 63.37 16.70 40.55
N LEU A 24 64.20 17.38 39.76
CA LEU A 24 63.75 18.09 38.55
C LEU A 24 63.28 17.11 37.47
N VAL A 25 63.95 15.98 37.29
CA VAL A 25 63.51 14.91 36.37
C VAL A 25 62.21 14.27 36.84
N ALA A 26 62.07 14.00 38.15
CA ALA A 26 60.84 13.46 38.71
C ALA A 26 59.66 14.42 38.55
N ALA A 27 59.86 15.73 38.79
CA ALA A 27 58.85 16.75 38.57
C ALA A 27 58.45 16.84 37.09
N TRP A 28 59.42 16.78 36.16
CA TRP A 28 59.15 16.76 34.72
C TRP A 28 58.39 15.51 34.27
N LEU A 29 58.75 14.33 34.79
CA LEU A 29 58.03 13.08 34.52
C LEU A 29 56.60 13.12 35.07
N LEU A 30 56.38 13.75 36.24
CA LEU A 30 55.04 13.91 36.79
C LEU A 30 54.18 14.83 35.92
N VAL A 31 54.73 15.95 35.45
CA VAL A 31 54.03 16.87 34.53
C VAL A 31 53.70 16.18 33.20
N LEU A 32 54.62 15.38 32.66
CA LEU A 32 54.38 14.56 31.47
C LEU A 32 53.29 13.52 31.70
N CYS A 33 53.30 12.81 32.83
CA CYS A 33 52.28 11.82 33.18
C CYS A 33 50.89 12.45 33.35
N VAL A 34 50.78 13.62 34.01
CA VAL A 34 49.51 14.32 34.19
C VAL A 34 49.00 14.88 32.85
N GLY A 35 49.88 15.41 32.01
CA GLY A 35 49.52 15.87 30.66
C GLY A 35 49.05 14.73 29.75
N TYR A 36 49.70 13.56 29.81
CA TYR A 36 49.29 12.37 29.06
C TYR A 36 47.94 11.83 29.55
N ALA A 37 47.69 11.84 30.86
CA ALA A 37 46.42 11.40 31.43
C ALA A 37 45.24 12.29 31.01
N GLN A 38 45.46 13.58 30.73
CA GLN A 38 44.42 14.49 30.25
C GLN A 38 44.08 14.32 28.76
N GLN A 39 44.96 13.72 27.95
CA GLN A 39 44.70 13.45 26.53
C GLN A 39 43.91 12.16 26.27
N PHE A 40 43.80 11.26 27.26
CA PHE A 40 42.91 10.09 27.21
C PHE A 40 41.58 10.36 27.90
N GLN A 41 40.91 11.46 27.55
CA GLN A 41 39.46 11.48 27.71
C GLN A 41 38.90 10.51 26.67
N ASN A 42 38.32 9.41 27.15
CA ASN A 42 37.68 8.41 26.32
C ASN A 42 36.72 9.13 25.33
N PRO A 43 36.98 9.09 24.00
CA PRO A 43 36.17 9.81 23.02
C PRO A 43 34.71 9.32 23.00
N PHE A 44 34.43 8.17 23.63
CA PHE A 44 33.10 7.61 23.82
C PHE A 44 32.34 8.18 25.03
N SER A 45 32.97 8.99 25.89
CA SER A 45 32.35 9.55 27.11
C SER A 45 31.41 10.74 26.85
N ARG A 46 31.29 11.21 25.60
CA ARG A 46 30.43 12.36 25.23
C ARG A 46 29.24 11.97 24.35
N TYR A 47 28.84 10.72 24.32
CA TYR A 47 27.53 10.38 23.76
C TYR A 47 26.47 10.69 24.80
N GLU A 48 25.81 11.86 24.68
CA GLU A 48 24.48 11.98 25.25
C GLU A 48 23.60 10.89 24.62
N PRO A 49 22.76 10.20 25.40
CA PRO A 49 21.86 9.20 24.86
C PRO A 49 20.96 9.88 23.82
N VAL A 50 21.16 9.52 22.54
CA VAL A 50 20.20 9.88 21.50
C VAL A 50 18.92 9.14 21.84
N HIS A 51 17.92 9.88 22.31
CA HIS A 51 16.57 9.37 22.44
C HIS A 51 16.03 9.11 21.02
N ILE A 52 16.21 7.89 20.52
CA ILE A 52 15.52 7.41 19.34
C ILE A 52 14.11 7.10 19.80
N ASP A 53 13.15 7.94 19.41
CA ASP A 53 11.76 7.62 19.58
C ASP A 53 11.42 6.45 18.63
N ILE A 54 11.36 5.25 19.21
CA ILE A 54 11.02 4.03 18.50
C ILE A 54 9.58 4.06 17.94
N ASP A 55 8.73 4.97 18.43
CA ASP A 55 7.39 5.20 17.89
C ASP A 55 7.43 6.07 16.60
N GLU A 56 8.53 6.76 16.31
CA GLU A 56 8.75 7.50 15.06
C GLU A 56 9.48 6.69 13.96
N LEU A 57 9.94 5.46 14.27
CA LEU A 57 10.51 4.61 13.24
C LEU A 57 9.41 4.22 12.23
N PRO A 58 9.63 4.41 10.92
CA PRO A 58 8.60 4.17 9.92
C PRO A 58 8.20 2.69 9.93
N ARG A 59 7.05 2.38 10.53
CA ARG A 59 6.51 1.03 10.53
C ARG A 59 6.10 0.65 9.11
N MET A 60 6.40 -0.59 8.71
CA MET A 60 5.84 -1.15 7.48
C MET A 60 4.30 -1.14 7.59
N PRO A 61 3.58 -0.51 6.65
CA PRO A 61 2.12 -0.46 6.70
C PRO A 61 1.52 -1.86 6.47
N THR A 62 0.25 -2.03 6.80
CA THR A 62 -0.55 -3.15 6.29
C THR A 62 -1.44 -2.65 5.15
N LEU A 63 -1.53 -3.44 4.07
CA LEU A 63 -2.48 -3.26 2.99
C LEU A 63 -3.72 -4.11 3.25
N HIS A 64 -4.84 -3.45 3.51
CA HIS A 64 -6.15 -4.09 3.70
C HIS A 64 -6.92 -4.07 2.38
N LEU A 65 -7.36 -5.24 1.90
CA LEU A 65 -8.15 -5.37 0.67
C LEU A 65 -9.62 -5.59 1.02
N VAL A 66 -10.50 -4.75 0.49
CA VAL A 66 -11.95 -4.80 0.75
C VAL A 66 -12.69 -4.88 -0.58
N GLY A 67 -13.49 -5.93 -0.75
CA GLY A 67 -14.21 -6.15 -2.00
C GLY A 67 -15.06 -7.42 -2.02
N ASP A 68 -15.21 -8.00 -3.20
CA ASP A 68 -16.14 -9.10 -3.46
C ASP A 68 -15.47 -10.39 -3.95
N SER A 69 -16.20 -11.21 -4.72
CA SER A 69 -15.73 -12.49 -5.24
C SER A 69 -14.54 -12.39 -6.19
N SER A 70 -14.32 -11.26 -6.87
CA SER A 70 -13.12 -11.13 -7.71
C SER A 70 -11.84 -10.98 -6.88
N MET A 71 -11.96 -10.63 -5.60
CA MET A 71 -10.83 -10.33 -4.72
C MET A 71 -10.67 -11.35 -3.57
N CYS A 72 -11.75 -12.03 -3.15
CA CYS A 72 -11.72 -12.88 -1.96
C CYS A 72 -11.16 -14.28 -2.18
N ARG A 73 -10.65 -14.87 -1.10
CA ARG A 73 -10.30 -16.28 -1.02
C ARG A 73 -11.42 -17.20 -1.49
N GLY A 74 -11.08 -18.16 -2.34
CA GLY A 74 -12.01 -19.10 -2.97
C GLY A 74 -12.91 -18.49 -4.05
N GLY A 75 -12.77 -17.19 -4.33
CA GLY A 75 -13.52 -16.47 -5.36
C GLY A 75 -15.04 -16.47 -5.16
N THR A 76 -15.73 -17.45 -5.75
CA THR A 76 -17.20 -17.55 -5.72
C THR A 76 -17.69 -18.57 -4.70
N ASN A 77 -18.70 -18.20 -3.91
CA ASN A 77 -19.41 -19.12 -3.03
C ASN A 77 -20.54 -19.91 -3.73
N ASN A 78 -20.80 -19.60 -5.01
CA ASN A 78 -21.81 -20.27 -5.84
C ASN A 78 -21.16 -20.89 -7.10
N GLY A 79 -19.90 -21.32 -6.98
CA GLY A 79 -19.17 -21.96 -8.07
C GLY A 79 -19.61 -23.39 -8.35
N VAL A 80 -19.25 -23.89 -9.53
CA VAL A 80 -19.41 -25.31 -9.88
C VAL A 80 -18.59 -26.19 -8.93
N LYS A 81 -19.22 -27.23 -8.35
CA LYS A 81 -18.56 -28.15 -7.41
C LYS A 81 -17.34 -28.81 -8.05
N GLY A 82 -16.22 -28.84 -7.32
CA GLY A 82 -14.95 -29.41 -7.78
C GLY A 82 -14.11 -28.47 -8.66
N VAL A 83 -14.62 -27.29 -9.02
CA VAL A 83 -13.87 -26.27 -9.74
C VAL A 83 -13.19 -25.33 -8.76
N LYS A 84 -11.90 -25.05 -9.00
CA LYS A 84 -11.12 -24.11 -8.19
C LYS A 84 -11.24 -22.69 -8.74
N TYR A 85 -11.88 -21.82 -7.98
CA TYR A 85 -11.91 -20.38 -8.20
C TYR A 85 -10.98 -19.69 -7.21
N GLU A 86 -10.52 -18.50 -7.57
CA GLU A 86 -9.75 -17.67 -6.66
C GLU A 86 -9.92 -16.18 -6.96
N GLY A 87 -9.80 -15.35 -5.92
CA GLY A 87 -9.80 -13.90 -6.03
C GLY A 87 -8.38 -13.33 -6.05
N TRP A 88 -8.20 -12.20 -6.74
CA TRP A 88 -6.87 -11.61 -6.94
C TRP A 88 -6.19 -11.17 -5.64
N GLY A 89 -6.96 -10.89 -4.59
CA GLY A 89 -6.44 -10.46 -3.29
C GLY A 89 -5.56 -11.51 -2.61
N GLU A 90 -5.73 -12.80 -2.93
CA GLU A 90 -4.88 -13.88 -2.39
C GLU A 90 -3.47 -13.88 -2.99
N PHE A 91 -3.28 -13.29 -4.17
CA PHE A 91 -1.98 -13.18 -4.84
C PHE A 91 -1.30 -11.83 -4.61
N ALA A 92 -2.01 -10.86 -4.03
CA ALA A 92 -1.47 -9.53 -3.82
C ALA A 92 -0.21 -9.54 -2.93
N GLN A 93 -0.12 -10.42 -1.93
CA GLN A 93 1.06 -10.53 -1.06
C GLN A 93 2.35 -10.82 -1.84
N ASP A 94 2.27 -11.49 -2.99
CA ASP A 94 3.44 -11.83 -3.83
C ASP A 94 4.07 -10.61 -4.52
N TYR A 95 3.40 -9.46 -4.47
CA TYR A 95 3.80 -8.23 -5.15
C TYR A 95 4.10 -7.07 -4.20
N PHE A 96 3.85 -7.22 -2.90
CA PHE A 96 4.09 -6.18 -1.90
C PHE A 96 5.05 -6.68 -0.82
N GLU A 97 5.96 -5.80 -0.40
CA GLU A 97 6.84 -6.03 0.76
C GLU A 97 6.10 -5.83 2.08
N CYS A 98 5.04 -5.02 2.05
CA CYS A 98 4.16 -4.82 3.18
C CYS A 98 3.21 -6.02 3.37
N LYS A 99 2.71 -6.19 4.59
CA LYS A 99 1.72 -7.25 4.87
C LYS A 99 0.43 -6.93 4.12
N VAL A 100 -0.13 -7.91 3.43
CA VAL A 100 -1.43 -7.81 2.78
C VAL A 100 -2.45 -8.66 3.55
N THR A 101 -3.65 -8.12 3.78
CA THR A 101 -4.76 -8.85 4.40
C THR A 101 -6.04 -8.60 3.63
N SER A 102 -6.62 -9.67 3.09
CA SER A 102 -7.89 -9.60 2.37
C SER A 102 -9.08 -9.79 3.31
N TYR A 103 -10.00 -8.84 3.25
CA TYR A 103 -11.31 -8.86 3.90
C TYR A 103 -12.43 -8.91 2.86
N ALA A 104 -12.10 -9.19 1.61
CA ALA A 104 -13.09 -9.35 0.56
C ALA A 104 -13.99 -10.55 0.84
N ILE A 105 -15.26 -10.46 0.45
CA ILE A 105 -16.23 -11.53 0.69
C ILE A 105 -17.11 -11.72 -0.55
N SER A 106 -17.17 -12.96 -1.02
CA SER A 106 -17.97 -13.36 -2.16
C SER A 106 -19.41 -12.84 -2.09
N GLY A 107 -19.87 -12.27 -3.21
CA GLY A 107 -21.23 -11.79 -3.41
C GLY A 107 -21.62 -10.50 -2.66
N ARG A 108 -20.68 -9.78 -2.04
CA ARG A 108 -20.97 -8.51 -1.36
C ARG A 108 -20.94 -7.34 -2.34
N SER A 109 -21.91 -6.45 -2.18
CA SER A 109 -21.85 -5.07 -2.69
C SER A 109 -21.36 -4.13 -1.60
N SER A 110 -21.04 -2.88 -1.94
CA SER A 110 -20.71 -1.85 -0.94
C SER A 110 -21.80 -1.74 0.15
N ARG A 111 -23.07 -1.79 -0.27
CA ARG A 111 -24.24 -1.81 0.62
C ARG A 111 -24.26 -3.03 1.54
N MET A 112 -24.21 -4.24 0.98
CA MET A 112 -24.36 -5.45 1.78
C MET A 112 -23.17 -5.64 2.73
N TYR A 113 -21.96 -5.28 2.29
CA TYR A 113 -20.76 -5.29 3.13
C TYR A 113 -20.92 -4.37 4.35
N THR A 114 -21.46 -3.17 4.13
CA THR A 114 -21.80 -2.21 5.19
C THR A 114 -22.91 -2.73 6.11
N TRP A 115 -24.01 -3.22 5.53
CA TRP A 115 -25.18 -3.71 6.29
C TRP A 115 -24.83 -4.90 7.20
N GLU A 116 -23.92 -5.77 6.77
CA GLU A 116 -23.44 -6.90 7.55
C GLU A 116 -22.37 -6.52 8.61
N GLY A 117 -22.01 -5.24 8.77
CA GLY A 117 -20.99 -4.79 9.71
C GLY A 117 -19.57 -5.26 9.37
N ARG A 118 -19.31 -5.61 8.10
CA ARG A 118 -18.02 -6.21 7.70
C ARG A 118 -16.86 -5.24 7.79
N PHE A 119 -17.14 -3.95 7.61
CA PHE A 119 -16.14 -2.90 7.77
C PHE A 119 -15.60 -2.82 9.20
N ASP A 120 -16.39 -3.17 10.23
CA ASP A 120 -15.96 -3.09 11.63
C ASP A 120 -14.70 -3.91 11.89
N ARG A 121 -14.59 -5.09 11.25
CA ARG A 121 -13.39 -5.92 11.35
C ARG A 121 -12.17 -5.24 10.73
N VAL A 122 -12.35 -4.55 9.62
CA VAL A 122 -11.27 -3.82 8.93
C VAL A 122 -10.85 -2.62 9.76
N PHE A 123 -11.81 -1.83 10.25
CA PHE A 123 -11.58 -0.68 11.12
C PHE A 123 -10.78 -1.07 12.36
N ASN A 124 -11.17 -2.15 13.04
CA ASN A 124 -10.48 -2.62 14.25
C ASN A 124 -9.04 -3.11 13.98
N ALA A 125 -8.75 -3.55 12.76
CA ALA A 125 -7.41 -3.99 12.36
C ALA A 125 -6.54 -2.87 11.77
N THR A 126 -7.13 -1.74 11.43
CA THR A 126 -6.47 -0.62 10.75
C THR A 126 -5.66 0.21 11.73
N LYS A 127 -4.43 0.56 11.36
CA LYS A 127 -3.54 1.43 12.13
C LYS A 127 -3.13 2.67 11.30
N PRO A 128 -2.74 3.79 11.94
CA PRO A 128 -2.31 5.02 11.23
C PRO A 128 -1.15 4.77 10.27
N GLY A 129 -1.31 5.12 9.00
CA GLY A 129 -0.35 4.86 7.92
C GLY A 129 -0.62 3.60 7.09
N ASP A 130 -1.57 2.74 7.50
CA ASP A 130 -2.00 1.59 6.68
C ASP A 130 -2.65 2.06 5.37
N TYR A 131 -2.74 1.13 4.41
CA TYR A 131 -3.46 1.35 3.15
C TYR A 131 -4.72 0.49 3.10
N VAL A 132 -5.79 1.03 2.53
CA VAL A 132 -7.03 0.30 2.29
C VAL A 132 -7.42 0.44 0.83
N VAL A 133 -7.53 -0.68 0.12
CA VAL A 133 -8.06 -0.72 -1.25
C VAL A 133 -9.50 -1.19 -1.20
N MET A 134 -10.42 -0.35 -1.65
CA MET A 134 -11.84 -0.70 -1.81
C MET A 134 -12.16 -0.95 -3.29
N GLN A 135 -12.69 -2.13 -3.60
CA GLN A 135 -13.14 -2.51 -4.94
C GLN A 135 -14.51 -3.19 -4.87
N PHE A 136 -15.55 -2.50 -5.34
CA PHE A 136 -16.92 -2.99 -5.43
C PHE A 136 -17.53 -2.64 -6.80
N GLY A 137 -18.78 -3.05 -7.02
CA GLY A 137 -19.53 -2.71 -8.23
C GLY A 137 -20.31 -3.90 -8.78
N ARG A 138 -19.66 -5.05 -8.97
CA ARG A 138 -20.26 -6.24 -9.61
C ARG A 138 -21.58 -6.68 -8.99
N ASN A 139 -21.71 -6.50 -7.68
CA ASN A 139 -22.87 -6.87 -6.87
C ASN A 139 -23.78 -5.68 -6.51
N ASP A 140 -23.36 -4.44 -6.77
CA ASP A 140 -24.08 -3.20 -6.41
C ASP A 140 -25.28 -2.93 -7.32
N LYS A 141 -25.41 -3.71 -8.39
CA LYS A 141 -26.55 -3.69 -9.32
C LYS A 141 -27.82 -4.30 -8.75
N GLY A 142 -28.94 -3.90 -9.34
CA GLY A 142 -30.27 -4.47 -9.09
C GLY A 142 -31.33 -3.41 -8.98
N LYS A 143 -32.51 -3.81 -8.52
CA LYS A 143 -33.65 -2.91 -8.29
C LYS A 143 -33.96 -2.88 -6.79
N LEU A 144 -34.23 -1.68 -6.26
CA LEU A 144 -34.68 -1.51 -4.87
C LEU A 144 -36.16 -1.90 -4.70
N ARG A 145 -36.93 -1.94 -5.78
CA ARG A 145 -38.37 -2.25 -5.78
C ARG A 145 -38.75 -3.07 -7.03
N PRO A 146 -39.79 -3.92 -6.95
CA PRO A 146 -40.61 -4.21 -5.77
C PRO A 146 -39.91 -5.13 -4.74
N LYS A 147 -38.90 -5.90 -5.15
CA LYS A 147 -38.19 -6.85 -4.28
C LYS A 147 -36.70 -6.51 -4.22
N ASP A 148 -36.28 -5.98 -3.08
CA ASP A 148 -34.88 -5.63 -2.80
C ASP A 148 -34.04 -6.89 -2.53
N ASN A 149 -32.95 -7.07 -3.27
CA ASN A 149 -32.00 -8.17 -3.08
C ASN A 149 -31.01 -7.91 -1.93
N GLY A 150 -31.06 -6.71 -1.32
CA GLY A 150 -30.17 -6.26 -0.25
C GLY A 150 -28.80 -5.78 -0.72
N LYS A 151 -28.50 -5.92 -2.02
CA LYS A 151 -27.19 -5.59 -2.60
C LYS A 151 -27.23 -4.31 -3.43
N ALA A 152 -28.35 -4.09 -4.12
CA ALA A 152 -28.54 -2.93 -4.99
C ALA A 152 -28.37 -1.62 -4.21
N VAL A 153 -27.65 -0.66 -4.80
CA VAL A 153 -27.48 0.69 -4.25
C VAL A 153 -28.47 1.67 -4.88
N CYS A 154 -28.60 2.87 -4.30
CA CYS A 154 -29.33 3.96 -4.91
C CYS A 154 -28.57 4.44 -6.16
N PRO A 155 -29.23 4.61 -7.32
CA PRO A 155 -28.57 5.14 -8.50
C PRO A 155 -28.23 6.62 -8.31
N GLY A 156 -27.07 7.05 -8.79
CA GLY A 156 -26.64 8.45 -8.73
C GLY A 156 -25.14 8.57 -8.46
N ARG A 157 -24.61 9.75 -8.78
CA ARG A 157 -23.21 10.13 -8.55
C ARG A 157 -23.03 10.90 -7.24
N GLU A 158 -24.12 11.44 -6.70
CA GLU A 158 -24.13 12.26 -5.49
C GLU A 158 -23.88 11.39 -4.25
N LEU A 159 -22.91 11.76 -3.42
CA LEU A 159 -22.53 10.99 -2.23
C LEU A 159 -23.62 10.95 -1.15
N ASN A 160 -24.39 12.04 -1.03
CA ASN A 160 -25.41 12.22 0.00
C ASN A 160 -26.83 11.79 -0.44
N ARG A 161 -27.00 11.35 -1.69
CA ARG A 161 -28.30 10.92 -2.20
C ARG A 161 -28.69 9.58 -1.56
N THR A 162 -29.97 9.48 -1.18
CA THR A 162 -30.55 8.25 -0.64
C THR A 162 -31.81 7.84 -1.38
N CYS A 163 -32.09 6.55 -1.35
CA CYS A 163 -33.31 5.94 -1.86
C CYS A 163 -33.98 5.11 -0.77
N ARG A 164 -35.31 5.19 -0.65
CA ARG A 164 -36.08 4.39 0.31
C ARG A 164 -36.39 2.99 -0.22
N SER A 165 -36.07 1.96 0.56
CA SER A 165 -36.38 0.56 0.25
C SER A 165 -36.97 -0.18 1.46
N ILE A 166 -37.46 -1.41 1.24
CA ILE A 166 -37.81 -2.36 2.30
C ILE A 166 -36.93 -3.59 2.12
N PHE A 167 -36.06 -3.85 3.10
CA PHE A 167 -35.19 -5.02 3.11
C PHE A 167 -35.38 -5.81 4.41
N LYS A 168 -35.63 -7.12 4.29
CA LYS A 168 -35.95 -8.02 5.42
C LYS A 168 -37.05 -7.45 6.34
N GLY A 169 -38.12 -6.91 5.73
CA GLY A 169 -39.26 -6.33 6.46
C GLY A 169 -39.01 -4.97 7.10
N LYS A 170 -37.80 -4.40 7.00
CA LYS A 170 -37.45 -3.10 7.58
C LYS A 170 -37.36 -2.04 6.49
N LYS A 171 -37.90 -0.85 6.76
CA LYS A 171 -37.63 0.35 5.96
C LYS A 171 -36.16 0.72 6.12
N VAL A 172 -35.47 0.91 5.01
CA VAL A 172 -34.04 1.25 5.00
C VAL A 172 -33.79 2.38 4.01
N ASP A 173 -32.91 3.31 4.39
CA ASP A 173 -32.33 4.29 3.49
C ASP A 173 -31.09 3.67 2.84
N VAL A 174 -31.09 3.68 1.51
CA VAL A 174 -30.03 3.09 0.69
C VAL A 174 -29.21 4.23 0.10
N LEU A 175 -27.91 4.23 0.36
CA LEU A 175 -26.98 5.23 -0.19
C LEU A 175 -26.65 4.91 -1.65
N THR A 176 -26.06 5.89 -2.33
CA THR A 176 -25.38 5.64 -3.62
C THR A 176 -24.13 4.80 -3.43
N PHE A 177 -23.60 4.26 -4.53
CA PHE A 177 -22.29 3.58 -4.52
C PHE A 177 -21.22 4.47 -3.88
N GLY A 178 -21.12 5.72 -4.33
CA GLY A 178 -20.18 6.69 -3.77
C GLY A 178 -20.47 7.00 -2.30
N GLY A 179 -21.73 7.11 -1.90
CA GLY A 179 -22.11 7.35 -0.50
C GLY A 179 -21.62 6.25 0.46
N TYR A 180 -21.73 4.98 0.08
CA TYR A 180 -21.19 3.88 0.89
C TYR A 180 -19.66 3.95 1.01
N LEU A 181 -18.96 4.20 -0.10
CA LEU A 181 -17.50 4.32 -0.08
C LEU A 181 -17.04 5.57 0.69
N ALA A 182 -17.77 6.67 0.61
CA ALA A 182 -17.47 7.91 1.32
C ALA A 182 -17.57 7.73 2.84
N ASN A 183 -18.62 7.06 3.32
CA ASN A 183 -18.77 6.77 4.75
C ASN A 183 -17.63 5.87 5.27
N ALA A 184 -17.27 4.82 4.53
CA ALA A 184 -16.13 3.97 4.89
C ALA A 184 -14.80 4.75 4.88
N THR A 185 -14.60 5.59 3.86
CA THR A 185 -13.42 6.45 3.73
C THR A 185 -13.27 7.40 4.90
N ALA A 186 -14.35 8.06 5.32
CA ALA A 186 -14.33 8.97 6.46
C ALA A 186 -13.81 8.26 7.71
N ARG A 187 -14.31 7.04 7.98
CA ARG A 187 -13.86 6.25 9.12
C ARG A 187 -12.40 5.80 9.00
N PHE A 188 -11.93 5.40 7.81
CA PHE A 188 -10.52 5.05 7.61
C PHE A 188 -9.58 6.26 7.79
N ARG A 189 -10.01 7.45 7.37
CA ARG A 189 -9.25 8.69 7.58
C ARG A 189 -9.11 9.06 9.05
N GLU A 190 -10.18 8.89 9.85
CA GLU A 190 -10.12 9.05 11.30
C GLU A 190 -9.10 8.11 11.96
N LEU A 191 -8.91 6.91 11.39
CA LEU A 191 -7.92 5.93 11.82
C LEU A 191 -6.51 6.20 11.26
N GLY A 192 -6.33 7.29 10.49
CA GLY A 192 -5.06 7.67 9.87
C GLY A 192 -4.65 6.81 8.68
N ALA A 193 -5.56 6.06 8.07
CA ALA A 193 -5.25 5.21 6.92
C ALA A 193 -5.39 5.93 5.57
N ASN A 194 -4.61 5.46 4.61
CA ASN A 194 -4.61 5.91 3.22
C ASN A 194 -5.60 5.06 2.41
N VAL A 195 -6.63 5.70 1.84
CA VAL A 195 -7.67 4.99 1.10
C VAL A 195 -7.44 5.09 -0.40
N ILE A 196 -7.58 3.96 -1.09
CA ILE A 196 -7.47 3.81 -2.54
C ILE A 196 -8.79 3.19 -3.02
N ILE A 197 -9.37 3.74 -4.09
CA ILE A 197 -10.51 3.14 -4.78
C ILE A 197 -10.00 2.47 -6.06
N ALA A 198 -10.36 1.21 -6.27
CA ALA A 198 -10.07 0.52 -7.53
C ALA A 198 -11.37 0.31 -8.32
N ALA A 199 -11.31 0.53 -9.64
CA ALA A 199 -12.39 0.17 -10.54
C ALA A 199 -12.68 -1.34 -10.45
N PRO A 200 -13.94 -1.80 -10.58
CA PRO A 200 -14.26 -3.23 -10.59
C PRO A 200 -13.57 -3.94 -11.76
N THR A 201 -13.18 -5.20 -11.54
CA THR A 201 -12.56 -6.01 -12.60
C THR A 201 -13.52 -6.27 -13.76
N ASN A 202 -12.97 -6.49 -14.95
CA ASN A 202 -13.75 -6.85 -16.13
C ASN A 202 -14.22 -8.32 -16.07
N ASN A 203 -15.28 -8.62 -16.83
CA ASN A 203 -15.52 -10.00 -17.24
C ASN A 203 -14.51 -10.39 -18.32
N ASN A 204 -14.35 -11.69 -18.57
CA ASN A 204 -13.67 -12.19 -19.77
C ASN A 204 -14.25 -11.47 -21.00
N PRO A 205 -13.49 -10.63 -21.72
CA PRO A 205 -14.00 -9.80 -22.82
C PRO A 205 -14.22 -10.60 -24.10
N TYR A 206 -13.66 -11.81 -24.19
CA TYR A 206 -13.89 -12.72 -25.29
C TYR A 206 -15.20 -13.49 -25.07
N GLY A 207 -16.12 -13.36 -26.02
CA GLY A 207 -17.35 -14.17 -26.07
C GLY A 207 -17.10 -15.57 -26.64
N ALA A 208 -18.19 -16.23 -27.05
CA ALA A 208 -18.08 -17.49 -27.79
C ALA A 208 -17.40 -17.29 -29.17
N GLY A 209 -17.66 -16.15 -29.82
CA GLY A 209 -17.01 -15.73 -31.07
C GLY A 209 -15.64 -15.09 -30.87
N ASP A 210 -15.07 -14.53 -31.94
CA ASP A 210 -13.72 -13.92 -31.93
C ASP A 210 -13.71 -12.43 -31.55
N SER A 211 -14.87 -11.85 -31.25
CA SER A 211 -14.96 -10.46 -30.86
C SER A 211 -14.42 -10.22 -29.45
N PHE A 212 -13.61 -9.17 -29.32
CA PHE A 212 -13.18 -8.60 -28.06
C PHE A 212 -14.10 -7.46 -27.68
N TYR A 213 -14.87 -7.61 -26.59
CA TYR A 213 -15.74 -6.56 -26.09
C TYR A 213 -15.50 -6.33 -24.60
N ALA A 214 -14.95 -5.17 -24.29
CA ALA A 214 -14.75 -4.70 -22.92
C ALA A 214 -15.29 -3.28 -22.82
N LYS A 215 -16.38 -3.11 -22.06
CA LYS A 215 -16.92 -1.81 -21.70
C LYS A 215 -17.15 -1.79 -20.19
N PRO A 216 -16.71 -0.74 -19.48
CA PRO A 216 -16.99 -0.64 -18.05
C PRO A 216 -18.50 -0.52 -17.84
N THR A 217 -19.01 -1.21 -16.83
CA THR A 217 -20.33 -0.93 -16.27
C THR A 217 -20.33 0.44 -15.59
N GLU A 218 -21.48 0.95 -15.19
CA GLU A 218 -21.64 2.21 -14.45
C GLU A 218 -20.73 2.33 -13.21
N TRP A 219 -20.33 1.22 -12.61
CA TRP A 219 -19.45 1.17 -11.44
C TRP A 219 -18.03 1.64 -11.70
N GLY A 220 -17.53 1.50 -12.94
CA GLY A 220 -16.22 2.03 -13.33
C GLY A 220 -16.19 3.56 -13.19
N PRO A 221 -17.01 4.29 -13.96
CA PRO A 221 -17.14 5.75 -13.84
C PRO A 221 -17.50 6.20 -12.42
N LEU A 222 -18.43 5.53 -11.74
CA LEU A 222 -18.81 5.89 -10.38
C LEU A 222 -17.65 5.73 -9.38
N SER A 223 -16.79 4.71 -9.54
CA SER A 223 -15.59 4.55 -8.72
C SER A 223 -14.59 5.67 -8.92
N LYS A 224 -14.39 6.10 -10.18
CA LYS A 224 -13.52 7.24 -10.52
C LYS A 224 -14.04 8.54 -9.91
N ILE A 225 -15.29 8.89 -10.20
CA ILE A 225 -15.93 10.11 -9.69
C ILE A 225 -15.90 10.15 -8.16
N THR A 226 -16.14 9.00 -7.51
CA THR A 226 -16.08 8.92 -6.04
C THR A 226 -14.68 9.22 -5.54
N ALA A 227 -13.64 8.66 -6.16
CA ALA A 227 -12.26 8.91 -5.79
C ALA A 227 -11.87 10.38 -5.99
N GLU A 228 -12.27 10.99 -7.11
CA GLU A 228 -12.03 12.41 -7.41
C GLU A 228 -12.69 13.33 -6.38
N VAL A 229 -13.99 13.14 -6.11
CA VAL A 229 -14.74 13.94 -5.13
C VAL A 229 -14.14 13.81 -3.73
N LEU A 230 -13.62 12.63 -3.38
CA LEU A 230 -12.99 12.40 -2.07
C LEU A 230 -11.51 12.76 -2.06
N ASN A 231 -10.90 13.16 -3.18
CA ASN A 231 -9.46 13.35 -3.34
C ASN A 231 -8.64 12.12 -2.89
N LEU A 232 -8.90 10.98 -3.52
CA LEU A 232 -8.25 9.70 -3.27
C LEU A 232 -7.50 9.23 -4.52
N THR A 233 -6.50 8.37 -4.33
CA THR A 233 -5.95 7.59 -5.44
C THR A 233 -7.05 6.71 -6.02
N TRP A 234 -7.19 6.77 -7.35
CA TRP A 234 -7.99 5.83 -8.12
C TRP A 234 -7.09 4.92 -8.97
N VAL A 235 -7.36 3.62 -8.96
CA VAL A 235 -6.68 2.64 -9.82
C VAL A 235 -7.68 2.06 -10.81
N ASP A 236 -7.45 2.27 -12.10
CA ASP A 236 -8.28 1.70 -13.17
C ASP A 236 -7.99 0.21 -13.41
N HIS A 237 -8.31 -0.62 -12.42
CA HIS A 237 -8.09 -2.07 -12.50
C HIS A 237 -8.91 -2.72 -13.64
N PHE A 238 -10.01 -2.07 -14.08
CA PHE A 238 -10.76 -2.48 -15.26
C PHE A 238 -9.90 -2.38 -16.53
N LEU A 239 -9.30 -1.21 -16.78
CA LEU A 239 -8.48 -0.94 -17.97
C LEU A 239 -7.26 -1.86 -18.02
N TYR A 240 -6.52 -1.95 -16.92
CA TYR A 240 -5.31 -2.78 -16.87
C TYR A 240 -5.63 -4.28 -16.98
N GLY A 241 -6.73 -4.76 -16.39
CA GLY A 241 -7.18 -6.14 -16.58
C GLY A 241 -7.62 -6.43 -18.02
N THR A 242 -8.29 -5.46 -18.64
CA THR A 242 -8.72 -5.53 -20.04
C THR A 242 -7.52 -5.59 -21.00
N GLU A 243 -6.51 -4.73 -20.80
CA GLU A 243 -5.28 -4.74 -21.61
C GLU A 243 -4.47 -6.02 -21.42
N MET A 244 -4.38 -6.52 -20.19
CA MET A 244 -3.74 -7.81 -19.92
C MET A 244 -4.40 -8.93 -20.74
N MET A 245 -5.73 -9.02 -20.74
CA MET A 245 -6.44 -10.05 -21.51
C MET A 245 -6.31 -9.84 -23.02
N ARG A 246 -6.31 -8.58 -23.49
CA ARG A 246 -6.07 -8.25 -24.90
C ARG A 246 -4.71 -8.77 -25.38
N ARG A 247 -3.66 -8.59 -24.57
CA ARG A 247 -2.30 -9.08 -24.88
C ARG A 247 -2.17 -10.59 -24.83
N LEU A 248 -2.86 -11.24 -23.89
CA LEU A 248 -2.91 -12.70 -23.81
C LEU A 248 -3.61 -13.33 -25.03
N GLY A 249 -4.57 -12.61 -25.61
CA GLY A 249 -5.42 -13.16 -26.67
C GLY A 249 -6.50 -14.08 -26.13
N LYS A 250 -7.39 -14.51 -27.04
CA LYS A 250 -8.59 -15.29 -26.71
C LYS A 250 -8.28 -16.60 -25.98
N ASN A 251 -7.37 -17.40 -26.53
CA ASN A 251 -7.10 -18.74 -26.04
C ASN A 251 -6.51 -18.73 -24.62
N GLU A 252 -5.53 -17.88 -24.37
CA GLU A 252 -4.92 -17.78 -23.04
C GLU A 252 -5.88 -17.12 -22.04
N THR A 253 -6.66 -16.13 -22.46
CA THR A 253 -7.68 -15.52 -21.59
C THR A 253 -8.75 -16.54 -21.17
N GLN A 254 -9.20 -17.41 -22.08
CA GLN A 254 -10.18 -18.46 -21.74
C GLN A 254 -9.67 -19.40 -20.65
N LYS A 255 -8.37 -19.70 -20.61
CA LYS A 255 -7.77 -20.56 -19.56
C LYS A 255 -7.82 -19.93 -18.17
N LEU A 256 -8.03 -18.62 -18.05
CA LEU A 256 -8.14 -17.93 -16.77
C LEU A 256 -9.50 -18.13 -16.10
N TYR A 257 -10.52 -18.56 -16.86
CA TYR A 257 -11.90 -18.74 -16.41
C TYR A 257 -12.26 -20.23 -16.47
N PRO A 258 -12.39 -20.91 -15.33
CA PRO A 258 -12.45 -22.37 -15.32
C PRO A 258 -13.81 -22.93 -15.79
N VAL A 259 -14.83 -22.09 -15.94
CA VAL A 259 -16.16 -22.46 -16.44
C VAL A 259 -16.54 -21.51 -17.58
N GLN A 260 -16.77 -22.04 -18.77
CA GLN A 260 -17.02 -21.26 -19.98
C GLN A 260 -18.24 -20.31 -19.87
N ALA A 261 -19.29 -20.74 -19.18
CA ALA A 261 -20.47 -19.92 -18.94
C ALA A 261 -20.25 -18.83 -17.87
N ASP A 262 -19.22 -18.98 -17.03
CA ASP A 262 -18.86 -18.02 -15.99
C ASP A 262 -17.69 -17.15 -16.45
N ARG A 263 -18.02 -16.00 -17.03
CA ARG A 263 -17.04 -15.00 -17.49
C ARG A 263 -16.57 -14.07 -16.37
N SER A 264 -16.95 -14.30 -15.12
CA SER A 264 -16.72 -13.37 -14.00
C SER A 264 -15.68 -13.87 -13.01
N HIS A 265 -15.64 -15.17 -12.74
CA HIS A 265 -14.79 -15.72 -11.70
C HIS A 265 -13.59 -16.44 -12.29
N THR A 266 -12.41 -16.02 -11.85
CA THR A 266 -11.12 -16.56 -12.27
C THR A 266 -10.74 -17.81 -11.50
N ASN A 267 -9.89 -18.64 -12.09
CA ASN A 267 -9.10 -19.64 -11.37
C ASN A 267 -7.86 -18.98 -10.71
N PRO A 268 -7.03 -19.74 -9.96
CA PRO A 268 -5.78 -19.21 -9.38
C PRO A 268 -4.86 -18.47 -10.35
N LEU A 269 -4.70 -18.97 -11.59
CA LEU A 269 -3.86 -18.33 -12.59
C LEU A 269 -4.45 -16.98 -13.02
N GLY A 270 -5.76 -16.93 -13.29
CA GLY A 270 -6.46 -15.70 -13.63
C GLY A 270 -6.41 -14.66 -12.50
N ALA A 271 -6.56 -15.11 -11.26
CA ALA A 271 -6.48 -14.25 -10.08
C ALA A 271 -5.08 -13.62 -9.92
N ASP A 272 -4.01 -14.38 -10.17
CA ASP A 272 -2.63 -13.84 -10.22
C ASP A 272 -2.48 -12.79 -11.33
N PHE A 273 -2.97 -13.05 -12.54
CA PHE A 273 -2.94 -12.07 -13.64
C PHE A 273 -3.71 -10.78 -13.30
N MET A 274 -4.84 -10.89 -12.60
CA MET A 274 -5.57 -9.71 -12.13
C MET A 274 -4.79 -8.98 -11.02
N ALA A 275 -4.11 -9.68 -10.11
CA ALA A 275 -3.25 -9.02 -9.12
C ALA A 275 -2.11 -8.23 -9.79
N ARG A 276 -1.48 -8.79 -10.83
CA ARG A 276 -0.49 -8.08 -11.66
C ARG A 276 -1.10 -6.85 -12.34
N ALA A 277 -2.31 -6.95 -12.87
CA ALA A 277 -3.00 -5.84 -13.51
C ALA A 277 -3.28 -4.70 -12.52
N PHE A 278 -3.73 -5.02 -11.30
CA PHE A 278 -3.88 -4.03 -10.23
C PHE A 278 -2.56 -3.32 -9.91
N VAL A 279 -1.50 -4.09 -9.66
CA VAL A 279 -0.18 -3.54 -9.30
C VAL A 279 0.38 -2.72 -10.47
N ARG A 280 0.18 -3.15 -11.72
CA ARG A 280 0.59 -2.37 -12.89
C ARG A 280 -0.09 -1.01 -12.91
N GLY A 281 -1.40 -0.97 -12.68
CA GLY A 281 -2.16 0.27 -12.61
C GLY A 281 -1.75 1.15 -11.43
N LEU A 282 -1.57 0.56 -10.25
CA LEU A 282 -1.11 1.27 -9.05
C LEU A 282 0.23 1.97 -9.26
N MET A 283 1.19 1.30 -9.88
CA MET A 283 2.52 1.86 -10.20
C MET A 283 2.48 3.00 -11.23
N CYS A 284 1.34 3.22 -11.88
CA CYS A 284 1.10 4.32 -12.81
C CYS A 284 0.28 5.46 -12.17
N THR A 285 0.16 5.45 -10.83
CA THR A 285 -0.44 6.52 -10.03
C THR A 285 0.61 7.11 -9.10
N ASP A 286 0.31 8.26 -8.50
CA ASP A 286 1.15 8.87 -7.47
C ASP A 286 0.92 8.29 -6.05
N SER A 287 0.29 7.12 -5.95
CA SER A 287 0.00 6.47 -4.67
C SER A 287 1.27 6.16 -3.89
N GLY A 288 1.30 6.52 -2.60
CA GLY A 288 2.37 6.12 -1.68
C GLY A 288 2.51 4.61 -1.54
N LEU A 289 1.45 3.83 -1.81
CA LEU A 289 1.49 2.37 -1.76
C LEU A 289 2.47 1.76 -2.78
N SER A 290 2.71 2.46 -3.90
CA SER A 290 3.62 2.00 -4.97
C SER A 290 5.05 1.79 -4.47
N ARG A 291 5.47 2.51 -3.41
CA ARG A 291 6.79 2.39 -2.78
C ARG A 291 7.02 1.05 -2.09
N TYR A 292 5.95 0.33 -1.77
CA TYR A 292 6.00 -0.98 -1.12
C TYR A 292 5.83 -2.14 -2.11
N VAL A 293 5.79 -1.87 -3.42
CA VAL A 293 5.80 -2.92 -4.44
C VAL A 293 7.18 -3.56 -4.45
N ASN A 294 7.23 -4.89 -4.33
CA ASN A 294 8.47 -5.63 -4.34
C ASN A 294 9.15 -5.50 -5.72
N ALA A 295 10.36 -4.95 -5.75
CA ALA A 295 11.06 -4.61 -7.00
C ALA A 295 11.31 -5.85 -7.90
N THR A 296 11.64 -7.00 -7.31
CA THR A 296 11.84 -8.25 -8.05
C THR A 296 10.53 -8.78 -8.60
N ALA A 297 9.45 -8.75 -7.80
CA ALA A 297 8.13 -9.17 -8.26
C ALA A 297 7.60 -8.25 -9.37
N ALA A 298 7.89 -6.94 -9.32
CA ALA A 298 7.51 -5.97 -10.33
C ALA A 298 8.09 -6.28 -11.71
N GLN A 299 9.25 -6.94 -11.80
CA GLN A 299 9.84 -7.38 -13.08
C GLN A 299 8.96 -8.43 -13.80
N ARG A 300 8.09 -9.15 -13.06
CA ARG A 300 7.14 -10.11 -13.63
C ARG A 300 5.85 -9.46 -14.14
N ILE A 301 5.69 -8.14 -13.94
CA ILE A 301 4.53 -7.37 -14.35
C ILE A 301 4.87 -6.67 -15.67
N THR A 302 4.24 -7.14 -16.75
CA THR A 302 4.46 -6.61 -18.10
C THR A 302 3.53 -5.43 -18.41
N GLY A 303 3.86 -4.68 -19.46
CA GLY A 303 3.09 -3.51 -19.89
C GLY A 303 3.55 -2.20 -19.23
N GLY A 304 3.16 -1.10 -19.87
CA GLY A 304 3.44 0.27 -19.42
C GLY A 304 2.19 0.95 -18.88
N CYS A 305 2.34 2.23 -18.53
CA CYS A 305 1.20 3.05 -18.16
C CYS A 305 0.31 3.30 -19.38
N LEU A 306 -0.99 3.12 -19.18
CA LEU A 306 -1.98 3.25 -20.23
C LEU A 306 -2.56 4.67 -20.17
N PRO A 307 -2.84 5.29 -21.32
CA PRO A 307 -3.62 6.51 -21.32
C PRO A 307 -4.99 6.20 -20.72
N GLU A 308 -5.52 7.16 -19.97
CA GLU A 308 -6.87 7.03 -19.46
C GLU A 308 -7.86 6.85 -20.64
N MET A 309 -8.87 5.98 -20.48
CA MET A 309 -9.84 5.76 -21.56
C MET A 309 -10.68 7.03 -21.76
N ALA A 310 -10.27 7.85 -22.72
CA ALA A 310 -10.82 9.18 -22.98
C ALA A 310 -12.31 9.20 -23.35
N GLN A 311 -12.92 8.05 -23.69
CA GLN A 311 -14.28 8.00 -24.25
C GLN A 311 -15.29 7.11 -23.49
N ASP A 312 -14.87 6.26 -22.54
CA ASP A 312 -15.78 5.28 -21.89
C ASP A 312 -16.16 5.62 -20.43
N TYR A 313 -15.50 6.61 -19.82
CA TYR A 313 -15.83 7.08 -18.46
C TYR A 313 -16.64 8.38 -18.42
N GLN A 314 -16.95 8.95 -19.59
CA GLN A 314 -17.91 10.06 -19.72
C GLN A 314 -19.31 9.46 -19.79
N GLY A 315 -19.88 9.15 -18.63
CA GLY A 315 -21.29 8.76 -18.49
C GLY A 315 -22.21 9.97 -18.40
#